data_AF-C0B7A4-F1
#
_entry.id   AF-C0B7A4-F1
#
_cell.length_a   1.000
_cell.length_b   1.000
_cell.length_c   1.000
_cell.angle_alpha   90.00
_cell.angle_beta   90.00
_cell.angle_gamma   90.00
#
_symmetry.space_group_name_H-M   'P 1'
#
loop_
_entity.id
_entity.type
_entity.pdbx_description
1 polymer ?
#
loop_
_entity_poly.entity_id
_entity_poly.type
_entity_poly.pdbx_seq_one_letter_code
_entity_poly.pdbx_strand_id
1 'polypeptide(L)' 'MERNHLQDVVYVGDTSGDFDACQKADVPFIYASYGFGDIPDPPRQIGAIRELPALLGL' A
#
# COMPACT_ATOMS: atom_id res chain seq x y z
N MET A 1 -5.51 -3.23 -13.29
CA MET A 1 -6.88 -3.40 -12.74
C MET A 1 -7.84 -3.93 -13.80
N GLU A 2 -7.81 -3.39 -15.02
CA GLU A 2 -8.66 -3.75 -16.17
C GLU A 2 -8.83 -5.25 -16.43
N ARG A 3 -7.73 -6.02 -16.50
CA ARG A 3 -7.77 -7.49 -16.74
C ARG A 3 -8.71 -8.24 -15.79
N ASN A 4 -8.81 -7.78 -14.55
CA ASN A 4 -9.56 -8.44 -13.48
C ASN A 4 -10.82 -7.64 -13.07
N HIS A 5 -11.16 -6.57 -13.80
CA HIS A 5 -12.30 -5.68 -13.51
C HIS A 5 -12.33 -5.14 -12.06
N LEU A 6 -11.17 -4.91 -11.46
CA LEU A 6 -11.08 -4.38 -10.10
C LEU A 6 -11.45 -2.90 -10.08
N GLN A 7 -12.28 -2.50 -9.11
CA GLN A 7 -12.80 -1.13 -8.98
C GLN A 7 -12.35 -0.43 -7.70
N ASP A 8 -12.12 -1.19 -6.63
CA ASP A 8 -11.63 -0.69 -5.35
C ASP A 8 -10.37 -1.46 -4.98
N VAL A 9 -9.23 -0.79 -5.06
CA VAL A 9 -7.93 -1.43 -4.85
C VAL A 9 -7.02 -0.55 -4.01
N VAL A 10 -6.14 -1.24 -3.31
CA VAL A 10 -5.01 -0.65 -2.62
C VAL A 10 -3.81 -1.55 -2.86
N TYR A 11 -2.64 -0.96 -3.05
CA TYR A 11 -1.38 -1.68 -3.09
C TYR A 11 -0.76 -1.69 -1.69
N VAL A 12 -0.30 -2.85 -1.23
CA VAL A 12 0.43 -2.99 0.03
C VAL A 12 1.86 -3.39 -0.31
N GLY A 13 2.82 -2.52 0.02
CA GLY A 13 4.23 -2.71 -0.32
C GLY A 13 5.16 -2.11 0.72
N ASP A 14 6.42 -2.52 0.67
CA ASP A 14 7.46 -2.10 1.62
C ASP A 14 8.62 -1.35 0.97
N THR A 15 8.66 -1.22 -0.36
CA THR A 15 9.77 -0.56 -1.05
C THR A 15 9.40 0.81 -1.62
N SER A 16 10.39 1.71 -1.71
CA SER A 16 10.20 3.02 -2.36
C SER A 16 9.84 2.89 -3.85
N GLY A 17 10.32 1.84 -4.52
CA GLY A 17 9.95 1.54 -5.91
C GLY A 17 8.46 1.25 -6.08
N ASP A 18 7.85 0.52 -5.14
CA ASP A 18 6.40 0.27 -5.16
C ASP A 18 5.61 1.56 -4.95
N PHE A 19 6.07 2.39 -4.00
CA PHE A 19 5.44 3.69 -3.72
C PHE A 19 5.51 4.61 -4.94
N ASP A 20 6.69 4.78 -5.54
CA ASP A 20 6.89 5.59 -6.74
C ASP A 20 6.04 5.11 -7.92
N ALA A 21 5.91 3.79 -8.09
CA ALA A 21 5.05 3.20 -9.11
C ALA A 21 3.57 3.48 -8.85
N CYS A 22 3.12 3.38 -7.60
CA CYS A 22 1.74 3.69 -7.20
C CYS A 22 1.42 5.18 -7.38
N GLN A 23 2.34 6.08 -7.04
CA GLN A 23 2.17 7.52 -7.28
C GLN A 23 2.00 7.83 -8.77
N LYS A 24 2.81 7.21 -9.64
CA LYS A 24 2.71 7.38 -11.10
C LYS A 24 1.42 6.81 -11.69
N ALA A 25 0.89 5.75 -11.08
CA ALA A 25 -0.29 5.03 -11.56
C ALA A 25 -1.60 5.49 -10.89
N ASP A 26 -1.55 6.48 -10.00
CA ASP A 26 -2.68 6.96 -9.19
C ASP A 26 -3.39 5.83 -8.41
N VAL A 27 -2.59 4.99 -7.74
CA VAL A 27 -3.07 3.84 -6.95
C VAL A 27 -2.87 4.11 -5.46
N PRO A 28 -3.89 3.93 -4.60
CA PRO A 28 -3.73 4.03 -3.16
C PRO A 28 -2.65 3.06 -2.65
N PHE A 29 -1.81 3.53 -1.73
CA PHE A 29 -0.69 2.76 -1.20
C PHE A 29 -0.75 2.67 0.33
N ILE A 30 -0.50 1.48 0.87
CA ILE A 30 -0.29 1.21 2.29
C ILE A 30 1.14 0.71 2.46
N TYR A 31 1.92 1.44 3.24
CA TYR A 31 3.29 1.06 3.56
C TYR A 31 3.31 -0.07 4.61
N ALA A 32 3.91 -1.20 4.25
CA ALA A 32 4.24 -2.27 5.19
C ALA A 32 5.58 -1.97 5.86
N SER A 33 5.56 -1.27 7.00
CA SER A 33 6.76 -0.75 7.66
C SER A 33 7.64 -1.83 8.32
N TYR A 34 7.23 -3.09 8.24
CA TYR A 34 7.96 -4.25 8.73
C TYR A 34 8.79 -4.96 7.65
N GLY A 35 8.85 -4.39 6.43
CA GLY A 35 9.68 -4.87 5.33
C GLY A 35 11.06 -4.21 5.26
N PHE A 36 11.64 -4.14 4.06
CA PHE A 36 13.04 -3.78 3.81
C PHE A 36 13.29 -2.33 3.38
N GLY A 37 12.28 -1.64 2.83
CA GLY A 37 12.44 -0.27 2.36
C GLY A 37 12.28 0.78 3.46
N ASP A 38 12.51 2.03 3.08
CA ASP A 38 12.22 3.21 3.91
C ASP A 38 11.45 4.20 3.05
N ILE A 39 10.26 4.56 3.50
CA ILE A 39 9.40 5.56 2.86
C ILE A 39 9.16 6.63 3.92
N PRO A 40 9.76 7.83 3.78
CA PRO A 40 9.52 8.91 4.71
C PRO A 40 8.07 9.41 4.59
N ASP A 41 7.41 9.60 5.73
CA ASP A 41 6.05 10.14 5.85
C ASP A 41 4.99 9.47 4.94
N PRO A 42 4.80 8.15 5.06
CA PRO A 42 3.84 7.42 4.23
C PRO A 42 2.41 7.84 4.59
N PRO A 43 1.49 7.93 3.61
CA PRO A 43 0.11 8.37 3.86
C PRO A 43 -0.68 7.41 4.74
N ARG A 44 -0.39 6.11 4.64
CA ARG A 44 -0.93 5.04 5.50
C ARG A 44 0.16 3.98 5.70
N GLN A 45 0.21 3.41 6.90
CA GLN A 45 1.22 2.43 7.28
C GLN A 45 0.62 1.34 8.18
N ILE A 46 1.17 0.13 8.08
CA ILE A 46 0.93 -0.98 9.00
C ILE A 46 2.26 -1.54 9.53
N GLY A 47 2.30 -1.88 10.83
CA GLY A 47 3.43 -2.54 11.49
C GLY A 47 3.36 -4.06 11.45
N ALA A 48 2.21 -4.63 11.08
CA ALA A 48 2.02 -6.04 10.81
C ALA A 48 0.81 -6.27 9.91
N ILE A 49 0.83 -7.34 9.10
CA ILE A 49 -0.28 -7.68 8.18
C ILE A 49 -1.65 -7.78 8.85
N ARG A 50 -1.67 -8.17 10.13
CA ARG A 50 -2.89 -8.31 10.94
C ARG A 50 -3.63 -7.00 11.21
N GLU A 51 -2.98 -5.86 10.97
CA GLU A 51 -3.56 -4.52 11.18
C GLU A 51 -4.43 -4.09 9.97
N LEU A 52 -4.33 -4.78 8.83
CA LEU A 52 -5.08 -4.46 7.62
C LEU A 52 -6.61 -4.40 7.84
N PRO A 53 -7.28 -5.36 8.50
CA PRO A 53 -8.72 -5.28 8.70
C PRO A 53 -9.13 -4.00 9.44
N ALA A 54 -8.45 -3.69 10.55
CA ALA A 54 -8.71 -2.48 11.32
C ALA A 54 -8.45 -1.19 10.51
N LEU A 55 -7.38 -1.17 9.70
CA LEU A 55 -7.05 -0.03 8.84
C LEU A 55 -8.09 0.19 7.72
N LEU A 56 -8.67 -0.90 7.20
CA LEU A 56 -9.68 -0.87 6.12
C LEU A 56 -11.12 -0.77 6.65
N GLY A 57 -11.33 -0.84 7.96
CA GLY A 57 -12.67 -0.82 8.58
C GLY A 57 -13.46 -2.13 8.36
N LEU A 58 -12.75 -3.27 8.25
CA LEU A 58 -13.30 -4.61 8.07
C LEU A 58 -13.46 -5.36 9.41
#